data_AF-A0A7Z1IKR6-F1
#
_entry.id   AF-A0A7Z1IKR6-F1
#
_cell.length_a   1.000
_cell.length_b   1.000
_cell.length_c   1.000
_cell.angle_alpha   90.00
_cell.angle_beta   90.00
_cell.angle_gamma   90.00
#
_symmetry.space_group_name_H-M   'P 1'
#
loop_
_entity.id
_entity.type
_entity.pdbx_description
1 polymer ?
#
loop_
_entity_poly.entity_id
_entity_poly.type
_entity_poly.pdbx_seq_one_letter_code
_entity_poly.pdbx_strand_id
1 'polypeptide(L)'
;MCSPFAIAEMAPLDDAGMAEVSGRGGIYLSGDISINELGGPIQNDYFGRCNEQDKKCGARLAYQLKEGGGWMVLDEIRGMFAFEGLTLRVRSIDSGFGGDGELFNRDVIELGLPDTVRFNDVQFKIAASNTPRPTDPGFMQTDIFDVEMQGDVLMQGNLLVFPEGNP
;
A
#
# COMPACT_ATOMS: atom_id res chain seq x y z
N MET A 1 43.07 -9.58 45.74
CA MET A 1 41.93 -9.76 44.82
C MET A 1 41.42 -8.37 44.47
N CYS A 2 41.71 -7.87 43.27
CA CYS A 2 41.19 -6.59 42.77
C CYS A 2 40.19 -6.86 41.65
N SER A 3 38.94 -6.43 41.83
CA SER A 3 37.96 -6.32 40.74
C SER A 3 38.24 -5.05 39.94
N PRO A 4 38.27 -5.10 38.59
CA PRO A 4 38.25 -3.89 37.80
C PRO A 4 36.81 -3.34 37.77
N PHE A 5 36.66 -2.06 38.13
CA PHE A 5 35.46 -1.28 37.83
C PHE A 5 35.44 -1.04 36.31
N ALA A 6 34.43 -1.56 35.63
CA ALA A 6 34.18 -1.24 34.23
C ALA A 6 33.64 0.19 34.14
N ILE A 7 34.48 1.11 33.65
CA ILE A 7 34.07 2.47 33.29
C ILE A 7 33.46 2.36 31.90
N ALA A 8 32.13 2.35 31.80
CA ALA A 8 31.42 2.50 30.54
C ALA A 8 31.15 4.00 30.34
N GLU A 9 32.07 4.69 29.68
CA GLU A 9 31.80 6.05 29.21
C GLU A 9 31.01 5.98 27.90
N MET A 10 29.89 6.70 27.83
CA MET A 10 29.17 6.92 26.58
C MET A 10 30.01 7.86 25.71
N ALA A 11 30.73 7.31 24.74
CA ALA A 11 31.39 8.08 23.69
C ALA A 11 30.36 8.52 22.64
N PRO A 12 30.34 9.81 22.24
CA PRO A 12 29.54 10.23 21.09
C PRO A 12 30.04 9.51 19.84
N LEU A 13 29.12 8.88 19.11
CA LEU A 13 29.40 8.28 17.80
C LEU A 13 29.81 9.39 16.84
N ASP A 14 30.92 9.20 16.13
CA ASP A 14 31.33 10.09 15.06
C ASP A 14 30.40 9.94 13.84
N ASP A 15 30.45 10.91 12.91
CA ASP A 15 29.59 10.92 11.72
C ASP A 15 29.77 9.67 10.83
N ALA A 16 30.92 8.99 10.88
CA ALA A 16 31.15 7.74 10.16
C ALA A 16 30.51 6.55 10.88
N GLY A 17 30.50 6.53 12.22
CA GLY A 17 29.73 5.58 13.03
C GLY A 17 28.22 5.78 12.89
N MET A 18 27.75 7.02 12.75
CA MET A 18 26.36 7.31 12.39
C MET A 18 26.02 6.87 10.96
N ALA A 19 26.96 6.96 10.00
CA ALA A 19 26.75 6.46 8.65
C ALA A 19 26.66 4.92 8.61
N GLU A 20 27.38 4.21 9.46
CA GLU A 20 27.29 2.75 9.59
C GLU A 20 25.95 2.30 10.20
N VAL A 21 25.40 3.07 11.14
CA VAL A 21 24.07 2.81 11.72
C VAL A 21 22.94 3.27 10.78
N SER A 22 23.13 4.36 10.04
CA SER A 22 22.23 4.86 8.99
C SER A 22 22.24 3.99 7.72
N GLY A 23 23.24 3.14 7.55
CA GLY A 23 23.41 2.22 6.42
C GLY A 23 22.65 0.89 6.53
N ARG A 24 21.86 0.69 7.60
CA ARG A 24 20.97 -0.48 7.75
C ARG A 24 19.65 -0.29 7.00
N GLY A 25 19.75 -0.12 5.68
CA GLY A 25 18.80 -0.62 4.68
C GLY A 25 17.32 -0.29 4.87
N GLY A 26 16.99 0.95 5.26
CA GLY A 26 15.62 1.46 5.20
C GLY A 26 15.46 2.34 3.97
N ILE A 27 14.63 1.96 3.00
CA ILE A 27 14.21 2.89 1.95
C ILE A 27 13.11 3.76 2.53
N TYR A 28 13.34 5.06 2.62
CA TYR A 28 12.32 6.04 2.96
C TYR A 28 11.56 6.40 1.69
N LEU A 29 10.28 6.02 1.66
CA LEU A 29 9.37 6.35 0.59
C LEU A 29 8.48 7.50 1.08
N SER A 30 8.65 8.65 0.44
CA SER A 30 7.68 9.73 0.48
C SER A 30 7.15 9.89 -0.93
N GLY A 31 5.84 10.05 -1.05
CA GLY A 31 5.22 10.12 -2.35
C GLY A 31 3.77 10.53 -2.25
N ASP A 32 3.37 11.34 -3.22
CA ASP A 32 1.99 11.49 -3.60
C ASP A 32 1.67 10.49 -4.72
N ILE A 33 0.62 9.71 -4.51
CA ILE A 33 -0.01 8.92 -5.56
C ILE A 33 -1.36 9.56 -5.82
N SER A 34 -1.43 10.37 -6.87
CA SER A 34 -2.70 10.85 -7.40
C SER A 34 -3.26 9.81 -8.35
N ILE A 35 -4.32 9.13 -7.91
CA ILE A 35 -5.08 8.25 -8.80
C ILE A 35 -6.14 9.10 -9.46
N ASN A 36 -5.88 9.40 -10.73
CA ASN A 36 -6.85 9.98 -11.62
C ASN A 36 -7.40 11.36 -11.18
N GLU A 37 -6.53 12.22 -10.63
CA GLU A 37 -6.84 13.59 -10.21
C GLU A 37 -7.40 14.47 -11.34
N LEU A 38 -6.96 14.22 -12.58
CA LEU A 38 -7.50 14.84 -13.81
C LEU A 38 -8.27 13.87 -14.71
N GLY A 39 -8.34 12.60 -14.33
CA GLY A 39 -9.36 11.72 -14.85
C GLY A 39 -9.22 11.27 -16.32
N GLY A 40 -8.52 10.17 -16.60
CA GLY A 40 -8.68 9.41 -17.83
C GLY A 40 -9.96 8.57 -17.78
N PRO A 41 -10.77 8.53 -18.86
CA PRO A 41 -11.95 7.68 -18.94
C PRO A 41 -11.62 6.19 -18.80
N ILE A 42 -12.55 5.44 -18.19
CA ILE A 42 -12.54 3.95 -18.13
C ILE A 42 -12.72 3.35 -19.55
N GLN A 43 -12.99 4.18 -20.55
CA GLN A 43 -13.25 3.82 -21.93
C GLN A 43 -12.02 4.08 -22.81
N ASN A 44 -11.47 3.00 -23.39
CA ASN A 44 -10.50 2.95 -24.48
C ASN A 44 -9.24 3.81 -24.32
N ASP A 45 -8.11 3.27 -23.82
CA ASP A 45 -6.70 3.77 -23.93
C ASP A 45 -6.45 5.29 -23.94
N TYR A 46 -7.40 6.09 -23.48
CA TYR A 46 -7.50 7.51 -23.73
C TYR A 46 -7.30 8.17 -22.40
N PHE A 47 -6.12 8.77 -22.23
CA PHE A 47 -5.77 9.65 -21.12
C PHE A 47 -6.44 11.03 -21.30
N GLY A 48 -7.75 11.03 -21.58
CA GLY A 48 -8.57 12.24 -21.70
C GLY A 48 -8.70 12.99 -20.39
N ARG A 49 -9.35 14.16 -20.43
CA ARG A 49 -9.77 14.89 -19.22
C ARG A 49 -11.18 14.44 -18.83
N CYS A 50 -11.46 14.35 -17.54
CA CYS A 50 -12.76 13.96 -17.00
C CYS A 50 -13.90 14.97 -17.13
N ASN A 51 -13.84 15.82 -18.15
CA ASN A 51 -14.79 16.91 -18.37
C ASN A 51 -15.86 16.56 -19.42
N GLU A 52 -15.82 15.34 -19.96
CA GLU A 52 -16.80 14.84 -20.92
C GLU A 52 -18.00 14.22 -20.18
N GLN A 53 -19.19 14.81 -20.34
CA GLN A 53 -20.41 14.44 -19.60
C GLN A 53 -20.87 12.98 -19.85
N ASP A 54 -20.46 12.39 -20.98
CA ASP A 54 -20.85 11.03 -21.38
C ASP A 54 -19.81 9.96 -21.00
N LYS A 55 -18.69 10.34 -20.35
CA LYS A 55 -17.61 9.40 -20.02
C LYS A 55 -17.55 9.11 -18.52
N LYS A 56 -17.51 7.80 -18.19
CA LYS A 56 -17.25 7.36 -16.81
C LYS A 56 -15.78 7.58 -16.45
N CYS A 57 -15.61 8.32 -15.37
CA CYS A 57 -14.35 8.79 -14.83
C CYS A 57 -13.90 7.94 -13.63
N GLY A 58 -12.59 7.83 -13.43
CA GLY A 58 -12.00 7.01 -12.35
C GLY A 58 -11.27 5.78 -12.90
N ALA A 59 -10.43 5.16 -12.07
CA ALA A 59 -9.86 3.86 -12.41
C ALA A 59 -10.86 2.75 -12.04
N ARG A 60 -10.83 1.66 -12.80
CA ARG A 60 -11.64 0.46 -12.54
C ARG A 60 -10.73 -0.75 -12.39
N LEU A 61 -10.82 -1.44 -11.25
CA LEU A 61 -10.23 -2.74 -11.05
C LEU A 61 -11.34 -3.79 -11.12
N ALA A 62 -11.27 -4.73 -12.06
CA ALA A 62 -12.21 -5.83 -12.16
C ALA A 62 -11.49 -7.15 -11.93
N TYR A 63 -12.01 -7.98 -11.02
CA TYR A 63 -11.49 -9.30 -10.75
C TYR A 63 -12.64 -10.32 -10.71
N GLN A 64 -12.37 -11.52 -11.22
CA GLN A 64 -13.35 -12.58 -11.29
C GLN A 64 -13.07 -13.59 -10.18
N LEU A 65 -14.08 -13.84 -9.33
CA LEU A 65 -13.94 -14.78 -8.20
C LEU A 65 -14.05 -16.26 -8.62
N LYS A 66 -14.66 -16.53 -9.78
CA LYS A 66 -14.85 -17.87 -10.32
C LYS A 66 -14.94 -17.81 -11.85
N GLU A 67 -14.29 -18.73 -12.53
CA GLU A 67 -14.40 -18.87 -13.99
C GLU A 67 -15.87 -18.99 -14.44
N GLY A 68 -16.28 -18.12 -15.38
CA GLY A 68 -17.67 -18.01 -15.84
C GLY A 68 -18.66 -17.40 -14.84
N GLY A 69 -18.19 -16.96 -13.68
CA GLY A 69 -18.98 -16.23 -12.67
C GLY A 69 -18.98 -14.72 -12.88
N GLY A 70 -19.65 -14.02 -11.98
CA GLY A 70 -19.67 -12.56 -11.93
C GLY A 70 -18.32 -11.95 -11.57
N TRP A 71 -18.17 -10.67 -11.90
CA TRP A 71 -17.03 -9.83 -11.59
C TRP A 71 -17.29 -9.04 -10.32
N MET A 72 -16.29 -8.94 -9.47
CA MET A 72 -16.23 -7.92 -8.43
C MET A 72 -15.39 -6.77 -8.97
N VAL A 73 -15.89 -5.56 -8.82
CA VAL A 73 -15.25 -4.37 -9.36
C VAL A 73 -15.09 -3.30 -8.30
N LEU A 74 -13.91 -2.70 -8.26
CA LEU A 74 -13.67 -1.40 -7.64
C LEU A 74 -13.80 -0.37 -8.75
N ASP A 75 -14.91 0.35 -8.78
CA ASP A 75 -15.25 1.29 -9.83
C ASP A 75 -15.05 2.72 -9.35
N GLU A 76 -14.86 3.64 -10.30
CA GLU A 76 -14.74 5.08 -10.03
C GLU A 76 -13.67 5.45 -9.00
N ILE A 77 -12.54 4.73 -8.95
CA ILE A 77 -11.43 5.05 -8.03
C ILE A 77 -10.83 6.40 -8.42
N ARG A 78 -10.89 7.38 -7.52
CA ARG A 78 -10.31 8.73 -7.71
C ARG A 78 -9.78 9.27 -6.38
N GLY A 79 -8.92 10.26 -6.47
CA GLY A 79 -8.44 11.05 -5.34
C GLY A 79 -6.92 10.96 -5.17
N MET A 80 -6.43 11.61 -4.12
CA MET A 80 -5.02 11.68 -3.83
C MET A 80 -4.70 10.97 -2.52
N PHE A 81 -3.74 10.07 -2.59
CA PHE A 81 -3.14 9.40 -1.44
C PHE A 81 -1.76 10.00 -1.25
N ALA A 82 -1.54 10.66 -0.11
CA ALA A 82 -0.23 11.19 0.25
C ALA A 82 0.26 10.48 1.50
N PHE A 83 1.47 9.95 1.43
CA PHE A 83 2.14 9.32 2.57
C PHE A 83 3.53 9.91 2.74
N GLU A 84 3.91 10.11 4.00
CA GLU A 84 5.22 10.61 4.36
C GLU A 84 5.87 9.64 5.33
N GLY A 85 7.01 9.06 4.94
CA GLY A 85 7.80 8.24 5.85
C GLY A 85 7.41 6.76 5.89
N LEU A 86 6.93 6.19 4.77
CA LEU A 86 6.92 4.74 4.63
C LEU A 86 8.36 4.23 4.68
N THR A 87 8.64 3.26 5.55
CA THR A 87 9.96 2.64 5.62
C THR A 87 9.90 1.22 5.10
N LEU A 88 10.70 0.91 4.08
CA LEU A 88 10.88 -0.46 3.59
C LEU A 88 12.17 -1.02 4.17
N ARG A 89 12.07 -2.12 4.91
CA ARG A 89 13.23 -2.85 5.43
C ARG A 89 13.04 -4.35 5.29
N VAL A 90 14.14 -5.08 5.14
CA VAL A 90 14.12 -6.54 5.22
C VAL A 90 14.34 -6.93 6.68
N ARG A 91 13.46 -7.78 7.21
CA ARG A 91 13.55 -8.31 8.57
C ARG A 91 13.59 -9.83 8.50
N SER A 92 14.59 -10.44 9.14
CA SER A 92 14.58 -11.88 9.36
C SER A 92 13.63 -12.21 10.51
N ILE A 93 12.73 -13.17 10.27
CA ILE A 93 11.87 -13.74 11.32
C ILE A 93 12.40 -15.13 11.61
N ASP A 94 13.13 -15.25 12.72
CA ASP A 94 13.71 -16.47 13.27
C ASP A 94 13.08 -16.87 14.62
N SER A 95 12.18 -16.04 15.16
CA SER A 95 11.56 -16.16 16.48
C SER A 95 10.30 -15.29 16.58
N GLY A 96 9.41 -15.59 17.53
CA GLY A 96 8.13 -14.87 17.73
C GLY A 96 6.93 -15.55 17.08
N PHE A 97 5.81 -14.83 16.91
CA PHE A 97 4.53 -15.34 16.38
C PHE A 97 4.02 -16.60 17.09
N GLY A 98 4.14 -16.66 18.42
CA GLY A 98 3.72 -17.82 19.20
C GLY A 98 4.56 -19.09 19.00
N GLY A 99 5.74 -18.97 18.38
CA GLY A 99 6.64 -20.09 18.04
C GLY A 99 6.75 -20.34 16.54
N ASP A 100 5.82 -19.81 15.74
CA ASP A 100 5.81 -20.01 14.29
C ASP A 100 6.99 -19.31 13.58
N GLY A 101 7.58 -18.29 14.20
CA GLY A 101 8.76 -17.60 13.67
C GLY A 101 10.00 -18.50 13.57
N GLU A 102 10.15 -19.46 14.49
CA GLU A 102 11.27 -20.44 14.46
C GLU A 102 11.11 -21.43 13.30
N LEU A 103 9.87 -21.80 12.99
CA LEU A 103 9.55 -22.68 11.86
C LEU A 103 9.65 -21.95 10.52
N PHE A 104 9.33 -20.66 10.50
CA PHE A 104 9.40 -19.84 9.28
C PHE A 104 10.86 -19.54 8.89
N ASN A 105 11.69 -19.08 9.84
CA ASN A 105 13.13 -18.81 9.71
C ASN A 105 13.56 -18.23 8.34
N ARG A 106 12.88 -17.15 7.92
CA ARG A 106 13.06 -16.53 6.60
C ARG A 106 12.96 -15.02 6.67
N ASP A 107 13.47 -14.38 5.63
CA ASP A 107 13.41 -12.94 5.48
C ASP A 107 12.04 -12.51 4.96
N VAL A 108 11.46 -11.52 5.65
CA VAL A 108 10.25 -10.82 5.23
C VAL A 108 10.56 -9.38 4.87
N ILE A 109 9.69 -8.83 4.03
CA ILE A 109 9.70 -7.41 3.75
C ILE A 109 8.79 -6.73 4.77
N GLU A 110 9.35 -5.86 5.58
CA GLU A 110 8.64 -5.04 6.54
C GLU A 110 8.46 -3.63 5.99
N LEU A 111 7.20 -3.24 5.85
CA LEU A 111 6.75 -1.90 5.51
C LEU A 111 6.32 -1.22 6.82
N GLY A 112 7.17 -0.36 7.37
CA GLY A 112 6.79 0.54 8.46
C GLY A 112 5.82 1.57 7.91
N LEU A 113 4.59 1.56 8.44
CA LEU A 113 3.54 2.47 8.03
C LEU A 113 3.85 3.88 8.56
N PRO A 114 3.57 4.93 7.79
CA PRO A 114 3.84 6.30 8.21
C PRO A 114 2.88 6.68 9.34
N ASP A 115 3.31 7.58 10.22
CA ASP A 115 2.45 8.08 11.30
C ASP A 115 1.18 8.74 10.78
N THR A 116 1.20 9.29 9.56
CA THR A 116 0.02 9.91 8.94
C THR A 116 -0.04 9.60 7.45
N VAL A 117 -1.18 9.07 7.01
CA VAL A 117 -1.57 9.02 5.60
C VAL A 117 -2.67 10.04 5.38
N ARG A 118 -2.47 10.94 4.42
CA ARG A 118 -3.44 11.95 4.03
C ARG A 118 -4.23 11.46 2.82
N PHE A 119 -5.55 11.44 2.97
CA PHE A 119 -6.49 11.15 1.91
C PHE A 119 -7.17 12.46 1.51
N ASN A 120 -6.96 12.92 0.28
CA ASN A 120 -7.68 14.07 -0.26
C ASN A 120 -8.68 13.56 -1.31
N ASP A 121 -9.96 13.66 -0.97
CA ASP A 121 -11.11 13.35 -1.84
C ASP A 121 -11.01 11.97 -2.49
N VAL A 122 -10.62 10.96 -1.69
CA VAL A 122 -10.55 9.58 -2.17
C VAL A 122 -11.95 9.01 -2.21
N GLN A 123 -12.36 8.56 -3.39
CA GLN A 123 -13.65 7.94 -3.61
C GLN A 123 -13.49 6.67 -4.45
N PHE A 124 -14.22 5.62 -4.08
CA PHE A 124 -14.33 4.41 -4.89
C PHE A 124 -15.63 3.69 -4.57
N LYS A 125 -16.09 2.87 -5.52
CA LYS A 125 -17.28 2.05 -5.38
C LYS A 125 -16.90 0.59 -5.40
N ILE A 126 -17.47 -0.20 -4.49
CA ILE A 126 -17.40 -1.66 -4.56
C ILE A 126 -18.70 -2.12 -5.21
N ALA A 127 -18.61 -2.82 -6.33
CA ALA A 127 -19.78 -3.27 -7.08
C ALA A 127 -19.60 -4.70 -7.61
N ALA A 128 -20.72 -5.36 -7.89
CA ALA A 128 -20.74 -6.61 -8.65
C ALA A 128 -21.17 -6.33 -10.09
N SER A 129 -20.50 -6.93 -11.07
CA SER A 129 -20.71 -6.70 -12.50
C SER A 129 -20.79 -8.02 -13.26
N ASN A 130 -21.61 -8.10 -14.31
CA ASN A 130 -21.65 -9.27 -15.19
C ASN A 130 -20.54 -9.26 -16.26
N THR A 131 -19.91 -8.11 -16.52
CA THR A 131 -18.77 -7.96 -17.45
C THR A 131 -17.59 -7.26 -16.78
N PRO A 132 -16.36 -7.46 -17.27
CA PRO A 132 -15.20 -6.78 -16.71
C PRO A 132 -15.21 -5.28 -17.03
N ARG A 133 -15.69 -4.89 -18.22
CA ARG A 133 -15.68 -3.49 -18.68
C ARG A 133 -17.11 -2.95 -18.88
N PRO A 134 -17.34 -1.65 -18.58
CA PRO A 134 -18.63 -1.00 -18.82
C PRO A 134 -19.06 -0.93 -20.29
N THR A 135 -18.11 -1.09 -21.22
CA THR A 135 -18.35 -1.03 -22.67
C THR A 135 -18.74 -2.37 -23.28
N ASP A 136 -18.64 -3.46 -22.50
CA ASP A 136 -18.96 -4.79 -23.03
C ASP A 136 -20.49 -4.92 -23.23
N PRO A 137 -20.95 -5.58 -24.31
CA PRO A 137 -22.37 -5.72 -24.59
C PRO A 137 -23.13 -6.38 -23.43
N GLY A 138 -24.26 -5.79 -23.04
CA GLY A 138 -25.09 -6.30 -21.95
C GLY A 138 -24.56 -6.00 -20.54
N PHE A 139 -23.68 -5.01 -20.39
CA PHE A 139 -23.18 -4.54 -19.09
C PHE A 139 -24.32 -4.26 -18.10
N MET A 140 -24.24 -4.93 -16.95
CA MET A 140 -25.08 -4.72 -15.78
C MET A 140 -24.19 -4.75 -14.55
N GLN A 141 -24.28 -3.68 -13.75
CA GLN A 141 -23.55 -3.52 -12.50
C GLN A 141 -24.53 -3.20 -11.37
N THR A 142 -24.25 -3.73 -10.19
CA THR A 142 -24.93 -3.42 -8.94
C THR A 142 -23.90 -2.89 -7.96
N ASP A 143 -24.04 -1.62 -7.61
CA ASP A 143 -23.19 -0.97 -6.61
C ASP A 143 -23.58 -1.49 -5.23
N ILE A 144 -22.58 -1.89 -4.44
CA ILE A 144 -22.74 -2.49 -3.12
C ILE A 144 -22.39 -1.47 -2.04
N PHE A 145 -21.23 -0.82 -2.19
CA PHE A 145 -20.74 0.19 -1.27
C PHE A 145 -20.16 1.37 -2.03
N ASP A 146 -20.49 2.57 -1.59
CA ASP A 146 -19.81 3.81 -1.95
C ASP A 146 -18.91 4.22 -0.78
N VAL A 147 -17.62 4.37 -1.04
CA VAL A 147 -16.63 4.74 -0.03
C VAL A 147 -16.04 6.10 -0.38
N GLU A 148 -16.14 7.02 0.56
CA GLU A 148 -15.52 8.34 0.52
C GLU A 148 -14.60 8.50 1.72
N MET A 149 -13.35 8.92 1.48
CA MET A 149 -12.33 9.10 2.49
C MET A 149 -11.69 10.48 2.31
N GLN A 150 -11.77 11.28 3.37
CA GLN A 150 -11.19 12.61 3.42
C GLN A 150 -10.56 12.85 4.78
N GLY A 151 -9.33 13.38 4.78
CA GLY A 151 -8.60 13.76 5.97
C GLY A 151 -7.35 12.92 6.24
N ASP A 152 -6.81 13.11 7.44
CA ASP A 152 -5.56 12.49 7.88
C ASP A 152 -5.87 11.26 8.73
N VAL A 153 -5.42 10.09 8.28
CA VAL A 153 -5.51 8.84 9.03
C VAL A 153 -4.16 8.58 9.69
N LEU A 154 -4.20 8.48 11.02
CA LEU A 154 -3.05 8.01 11.79
C LEU A 154 -2.92 6.50 11.59
N MET A 155 -1.91 6.07 10.85
CA MET A 155 -1.59 4.66 10.70
C MET A 155 -0.49 4.31 11.69
N GLN A 156 -0.70 3.26 12.47
CA GLN A 156 0.29 2.78 13.44
C GLN A 156 0.60 1.32 13.19
N GLY A 157 1.90 1.00 13.19
CA GLY A 157 2.40 -0.37 13.11
C GLY A 157 3.19 -0.64 11.84
N ASN A 158 3.33 -1.93 11.56
CA ASN A 158 4.14 -2.46 10.48
C ASN A 158 3.35 -3.49 9.67
N LEU A 159 3.38 -3.35 8.35
CA LEU A 159 2.86 -4.35 7.44
C LEU A 159 4.00 -5.31 7.07
N LEU A 160 3.82 -6.59 7.34
CA LEU A 160 4.78 -7.64 7.00
C LEU A 160 4.31 -8.37 5.75
N VAL A 161 5.11 -8.31 4.69
CA VAL A 161 4.87 -9.03 3.44
C VAL A 161 5.71 -10.31 3.46
N PHE A 162 5.03 -11.45 3.48
CA PHE A 162 5.62 -12.78 3.45
C PHE A 162 5.71 -13.25 1.99
N PRO A 163 6.91 -13.29 1.39
CA PRO A 163 7.05 -13.75 0.01
C PRO A 163 6.86 -15.28 -0.05
N GLU A 164 5.69 -15.73 -0.49
CA GLU A 164 5.48 -17.10 -0.91
C GLU A 164 5.97 -17.28 -2.36
N GLY A 165 7.27 -17.55 -2.52
CA GLY A 165 7.81 -18.08 -3.76
C GLY A 165 7.74 -19.61 -3.72
N ASN A 166 6.96 -20.22 -4.61
CA ASN A 166 7.23 -21.59 -5.03
C ASN A 166 8.39 -21.51 -6.05
N PRO A 167 9.54 -22.17 -5.82
CA PRO A 167 10.68 -22.16 -6.74
C PRO A 167 10.35 -22.80 -8.10
#